data_AF-A0A9W6HGI0-F1
#
_entry.id   AF-A0A9W6HGI0-F1
#
_cell.length_a   1.000
_cell.length_b   1.000
_cell.length_c   1.000
_cell.angle_alpha   90.00
_cell.angle_beta   90.00
_cell.angle_gamma   90.00
#
_symmetry.space_group_name_H-M   'P 1'
#
loop_
_entity.id
_entity.type
_entity.pdbx_description
1 polymer ?
#
loop_
_entity_poly.entity_id
_entity_poly.type
_entity_poly.pdbx_seq_one_letter_code
_entity_poly.pdbx_strand_id
1 'polypeptide(L)'
;MAIFSIDSDAVTSATAAIRATSGRLEADTGAMMAQLTQLQSSWTGGAAVAFQSVVERWRAAQREVETALTDIGAALDAAGQQYLHAESAAAGMFR
;
A
#
# COMPACT_ATOMS: atom_id res chain seq x y z
N MET A 1 34.98 -7.77 8.27
CA MET A 1 33.83 -7.26 9.03
C MET A 1 32.99 -6.44 8.05
N ALA A 2 31.93 -7.03 7.49
CA ALA A 2 31.13 -6.45 6.40
C ALA A 2 29.74 -7.11 6.36
N ILE A 3 28.93 -6.88 7.40
CA ILE A 3 27.59 -7.51 7.50
C ILE A 3 26.47 -6.46 7.50
N PHE A 4 26.69 -5.25 8.02
CA PHE A 4 25.62 -4.25 8.13
C PHE A 4 25.26 -3.52 6.81
N SER A 5 26.20 -3.34 5.87
CA SER A 5 25.94 -2.54 4.66
C SER A 5 25.14 -3.27 3.58
N ILE A 6 25.23 -4.60 3.51
CA ILE A 6 24.53 -5.39 2.48
C ILE A 6 23.03 -5.49 2.77
N ASP A 7 22.64 -5.47 4.05
CA ASP A 7 21.22 -5.51 4.44
C ASP A 7 20.49 -4.17 4.17
N SER A 8 21.14 -3.02 4.31
CA SER A 8 20.50 -1.71 4.14
C SER A 8 20.05 -1.43 2.69
N ASP A 9 20.85 -1.80 1.69
CA ASP A 9 20.49 -1.64 0.27
C ASP A 9 19.32 -2.56 -0.11
N ALA A 10 19.34 -3.80 0.41
CA ALA A 10 18.26 -4.76 0.19
C ALA A 10 16.93 -4.28 0.80
N VAL A 11 16.96 -3.72 2.02
CA VAL A 11 15.78 -3.16 2.68
C VAL A 11 15.26 -1.92 1.97
N THR A 12 16.15 -1.04 1.52
CA THR A 12 15.76 0.17 0.76
C THR A 12 15.11 -0.20 -0.56
N SER A 13 15.70 -1.15 -1.29
CA SER A 13 15.15 -1.68 -2.54
C SER A 13 13.78 -2.34 -2.33
N ALA A 14 13.66 -3.19 -1.30
CA ALA A 14 12.39 -3.84 -0.96
C ALA A 14 11.30 -2.81 -0.59
N THR A 15 11.66 -1.78 0.18
CA THR A 15 10.76 -0.68 0.55
C THR A 15 10.25 0.07 -0.69
N ALA A 16 11.13 0.39 -1.63
CA ALA A 16 10.76 1.04 -2.88
C ALA A 16 9.83 0.15 -3.73
N ALA A 17 10.12 -1.15 -3.82
CA ALA A 17 9.30 -2.11 -4.54
C ALA A 17 7.90 -2.26 -3.93
N ILE A 18 7.80 -2.27 -2.59
CA ILE A 18 6.52 -2.32 -1.87
C ILE A 18 5.72 -1.04 -2.14
N ARG A 19 6.31 0.15 -2.02
CA ARG A 19 5.63 1.42 -2.33
C ARG A 19 5.10 1.48 -3.77
N ALA A 20 5.89 1.02 -4.73
CA ALA A 20 5.46 0.94 -6.12
C ALA A 20 4.28 -0.03 -6.31
N THR A 21 4.26 -1.12 -5.53
CA THR A 21 3.14 -2.08 -5.54
C THR A 21 1.89 -1.48 -4.90
N SER A 22 2.02 -0.77 -3.78
CA SER A 22 0.93 -0.05 -3.13
C SER A 22 0.26 0.94 -4.09
N GLY A 23 1.04 1.77 -4.78
CA GLY A 23 0.50 2.74 -5.75
C GLY A 23 -0.24 2.07 -6.92
N ARG A 24 0.19 0.89 -7.37
CA ARG A 24 -0.55 0.12 -8.38
C ARG A 24 -1.88 -0.41 -7.82
N LEU A 25 -1.88 -0.94 -6.60
CA LEU A 25 -3.10 -1.44 -5.94
C LEU A 25 -4.14 -0.32 -5.73
N GLU A 26 -3.70 0.88 -5.36
CA GLU A 26 -4.58 2.07 -5.26
C GLU A 26 -5.21 2.41 -6.61
N ALA A 27 -4.40 2.45 -7.67
CA ALA A 27 -4.87 2.73 -9.02
C ALA A 27 -5.88 1.67 -9.51
N ASP A 28 -5.58 0.38 -9.31
CA ASP A 28 -6.45 -0.73 -9.70
C ASP A 28 -7.77 -0.71 -8.92
N THR A 29 -7.70 -0.40 -7.62
CA THR A 29 -8.89 -0.31 -6.76
C THR A 29 -9.81 0.83 -7.20
N GLY A 30 -9.24 2.00 -7.52
CA GLY A 30 -9.96 3.13 -8.10
C GLY A 30 -10.57 2.81 -9.46
N ALA A 31 -9.82 2.14 -10.34
CA ALA A 31 -10.30 1.73 -11.66
C ALA A 31 -11.50 0.76 -11.56
N MET A 32 -11.43 -0.22 -10.66
CA MET A 32 -12.54 -1.15 -10.42
C MET A 32 -13.78 -0.43 -9.89
N MET A 33 -13.63 0.56 -9.00
CA MET A 33 -14.75 1.36 -8.51
C MET A 33 -15.43 2.17 -9.64
N ALA A 34 -14.63 2.74 -10.56
CA ALA A 34 -15.14 3.44 -11.73
C ALA A 34 -15.91 2.50 -12.66
N GLN A 35 -15.36 1.31 -12.95
CA GLN A 35 -16.00 0.28 -13.78
C GLN A 35 -17.33 -0.19 -13.17
N LEU A 36 -17.36 -0.43 -11.86
CA LEU A 36 -18.58 -0.81 -11.14
C LEU A 36 -19.64 0.28 -11.21
N THR A 37 -19.26 1.55 -11.03
CA THR A 37 -20.19 2.69 -11.13
C THR A 37 -20.74 2.84 -12.55
N GLN A 38 -19.90 2.66 -13.57
CA GLN A 38 -20.33 2.68 -14.96
C GLN A 38 -21.31 1.54 -15.25
N LEU A 39 -21.01 0.32 -14.79
CA LEU A 39 -21.89 -0.83 -14.96
C LEU A 39 -23.22 -0.62 -14.22
N GLN A 40 -23.21 -0.07 -13.01
CA GLN A 40 -24.43 0.25 -12.25
C GLN A 40 -25.42 1.10 -13.07
N SER A 41 -24.91 2.04 -13.88
CA SER A 41 -25.76 2.92 -14.70
C SER A 41 -26.53 2.20 -15.81
N SER A 42 -26.12 0.98 -16.19
CA SER A 42 -26.79 0.19 -17.24
C SER A 42 -27.87 -0.75 -16.70
N TRP A 43 -27.88 -1.02 -15.38
CA TRP A 43 -28.90 -1.86 -14.75
C TRP A 43 -30.14 -1.03 -14.39
N THR A 44 -31.32 -1.60 -14.60
CA THR A 44 -32.61 -1.00 -14.21
C THR A 44 -33.48 -2.01 -13.44
N GLY A 45 -34.50 -1.53 -12.74
CA GLY A 45 -35.43 -2.39 -11.98
C GLY A 45 -34.76 -3.08 -10.79
N GLY A 46 -35.25 -4.26 -10.42
CA GLY A 46 -34.78 -5.00 -9.23
C GLY A 46 -33.29 -5.40 -9.29
N ALA A 47 -32.72 -5.55 -10.49
CA ALA A 47 -31.31 -5.88 -10.66
C ALA A 47 -30.38 -4.71 -10.29
N ALA A 48 -30.83 -3.46 -10.45
CA ALA A 48 -30.07 -2.28 -10.02
C ALA A 48 -29.88 -2.24 -8.49
N VAL A 49 -30.91 -2.64 -7.73
CA VAL A 49 -30.86 -2.72 -6.27
C VAL A 49 -29.88 -3.81 -5.81
N ALA A 50 -29.93 -4.99 -6.44
CA ALA A 50 -28.98 -6.06 -6.17
C ALA A 50 -27.54 -5.61 -6.49
N PHE A 51 -27.35 -4.92 -7.61
CA PHE A 51 -26.03 -4.42 -8.01
C PHE A 51 -25.49 -3.32 -7.08
N GLN A 52 -26.35 -2.44 -6.55
CA GLN A 52 -25.96 -1.46 -5.53
C GLN A 52 -25.29 -2.12 -4.32
N SER A 53 -25.82 -3.26 -3.84
CA SER A 53 -25.21 -3.98 -2.72
C SER A 53 -23.79 -4.49 -3.03
N VAL A 54 -23.52 -4.86 -4.29
CA VAL A 54 -22.18 -5.26 -4.75
C VAL A 54 -21.23 -4.07 -4.75
N VAL A 55 -21.69 -2.91 -5.22
CA VAL A 55 -20.91 -1.65 -5.21
C VAL A 55 -20.58 -1.23 -3.78
N GLU A 56 -21.55 -1.32 -2.86
CA GLU A 56 -21.33 -0.99 -1.44
C GLU A 56 -20.32 -1.92 -0.78
N ARG A 57 -20.43 -3.24 -1.05
CA ARG A 57 -19.47 -4.22 -0.56
C ARG A 57 -18.06 -3.95 -1.10
N TRP A 58 -17.95 -3.57 -2.38
CA TRP A 58 -16.67 -3.19 -2.96
C TRP A 58 -16.10 -1.93 -2.29
N ARG A 59 -16.91 -0.89 -2.05
CA ARG A 59 -16.47 0.31 -1.32
C ARG A 59 -15.94 -0.02 0.09
N ALA A 60 -16.52 -1.01 0.77
CA ALA A 60 -15.99 -1.46 2.05
C ALA A 60 -14.62 -2.13 1.91
N ALA A 61 -14.48 -3.05 0.96
CA ALA A 61 -13.20 -3.71 0.67
C ALA A 61 -12.10 -2.70 0.25
N GLN A 62 -12.45 -1.69 -0.56
CA GLN A 62 -11.54 -0.61 -0.93
C GLN A 62 -10.96 0.10 0.30
N ARG A 63 -11.81 0.45 1.28
CA ARG A 63 -11.33 1.09 2.51
C ARG A 63 -10.40 0.21 3.32
N GLU A 64 -10.65 -1.10 3.35
CA GLU A 64 -9.76 -2.06 4.01
C GLU A 64 -8.39 -2.13 3.31
N VAL A 65 -8.37 -2.11 1.97
CA VAL A 65 -7.12 -2.03 1.20
C VAL A 65 -6.38 -0.73 1.49
N GLU A 66 -7.04 0.41 1.42
CA GLU A 66 -6.44 1.73 1.72
C GLU A 66 -5.86 1.79 3.14
N THR A 67 -6.56 1.21 4.11
CA THR A 67 -6.08 1.11 5.50
C THR A 67 -4.82 0.25 5.58
N ALA A 68 -4.84 -0.94 4.99
CA ALA A 68 -3.68 -1.83 4.97
C ALA A 68 -2.46 -1.21 4.29
N LEU A 69 -2.66 -0.48 3.18
CA LEU A 69 -1.58 0.21 2.48
C LEU A 69 -0.99 1.36 3.31
N THR A 70 -1.85 2.09 4.05
CA THR A 70 -1.42 3.12 4.99
C THR A 70 -0.57 2.54 6.11
N ASP A 71 -1.01 1.43 6.72
CA ASP A 71 -0.28 0.73 7.79
C ASP A 71 1.08 0.22 7.31
N ILE A 72 1.13 -0.34 6.09
CA ILE A 72 2.38 -0.76 5.44
C ILE A 72 3.31 0.44 5.25
N GLY A 73 2.78 1.57 4.75
CA GLY A 73 3.55 2.80 4.57
C GLY A 73 4.19 3.27 5.88
N ALA A 74 3.40 3.34 6.95
CA ALA A 74 3.87 3.73 8.27
C ALA A 74 4.94 2.78 8.83
N ALA A 75 4.77 1.47 8.66
CA ALA A 75 5.75 0.47 9.10
C ALA A 75 7.07 0.59 8.34
N LEU A 76 7.02 0.85 7.03
CA LEU A 76 8.20 1.07 6.20
C LEU A 76 8.94 2.36 6.55
N ASP A 77 8.22 3.44 6.83
CA ASP A 77 8.81 4.70 7.30
C ASP A 77 9.52 4.52 8.66
N ALA A 78 8.88 3.82 9.60
CA ALA A 78 9.47 3.51 10.90
C ALA A 78 10.74 2.65 10.77
N ALA A 79 10.71 1.64 9.88
CA ALA A 79 11.89 0.83 9.58
C ALA A 79 13.03 1.69 9.01
N GLY A 80 12.73 2.56 8.04
CA GLY A 80 13.72 3.47 7.45
C GLY A 80 14.40 4.39 8.48
N GLN A 81 13.63 4.97 9.41
CA GLN A 81 14.17 5.83 10.47
C GLN A 81 15.09 5.06 11.43
N GLN A 82 14.71 3.82 11.79
CA GLN A 82 15.52 2.97 12.65
C GLN A 82 16.87 2.62 12.00
N TYR A 83 16.87 2.38 10.68
CA TYR A 83 18.11 2.12 9.93
C TYR A 83 19.06 3.33 9.92
N LEU A 84 18.55 4.53 9.64
CA LEU A 84 19.36 5.77 9.67
C LEU A 84 19.99 6.00 11.05
N HIS A 85 19.22 5.75 12.11
CA HIS A 85 19.73 5.89 13.47
C HIS A 85 20.83 4.86 13.78
N ALA A 86 20.63 3.59 13.41
CA ALA A 86 21.62 2.54 13.60
C ALA A 86 22.94 2.83 12.86
N GLU A 87 22.86 3.32 11.62
CA GLU A 87 24.04 3.70 10.84
C GLU A 87 24.80 4.87 11.48
N SER A 88 24.09 5.91 11.93
CA SER A 88 24.70 7.05 12.62
C SER A 88 25.41 6.66 13.93
N ALA A 89 24.83 5.72 14.68
CA ALA A 89 25.41 5.20 15.91
C ALA A 89 26.67 4.38 15.64
N ALA A 90 26.64 3.51 14.63
CA ALA A 90 27.80 2.74 14.21
C ALA A 90 28.93 3.65 13.73
N ALA A 91 28.64 4.65 12.89
CA ALA A 91 29.63 5.64 12.44
C ALA A 91 30.23 6.41 13.62
N GLY A 92 29.43 6.70 14.65
CA GLY A 92 29.84 7.37 15.88
C GLY A 92 30.87 6.59 16.72
N MET A 93 30.85 5.26 16.68
CA MET A 93 31.74 4.38 17.45
C MET A 93 33.18 4.34 16.93
N PHE A 94 33.40 4.71 15.66
CA PHE A 94 34.70 4.68 15.02
C PHE A 94 35.39 6.06 14.98
N ARG A 95 34.96 7.00 15.84
CA ARG A 95 35.48 8.36 15.93
C ARG A 95 36.20 8.60 17.25
#